data_AF-A0A1R2CYL8-F1
#
_entry.id   AF-A0A1R2CYL8-F1
#
_cell.length_a   1.000
_cell.length_b   1.000
_cell.length_c   1.000
_cell.angle_alpha   90.00
_cell.angle_beta   90.00
_cell.angle_gamma   90.00
#
_symmetry.space_group_name_H-M   'P 1'
#
loop_
_entity.id
_entity.type
_entity.pdbx_description
1 polymer ?
#
loop_
_entity_poly.entity_id
_entity_poly.type
_entity_poly.pdbx_seq_one_letter_code
_entity_poly.pdbx_strand_id
1 'polypeptide(L)'
;MGCISVRKIKSTMLTRSETLFNTSLSQTRGNFLSQIINLHSLRLKCNKGIENSIRKKNRQVAVLLKLKQIYIDSKLHELREMISQVDFCIENFSECQRSKKTIMKLINEENQELEHDLLKDDVNLLLTNSKDYIENIKKDIRKLHLNEKSAEIEVEHLLQVSFVENDSEGKFKRRKYSRVERNIIC
;
A
#
# COMPACT_ATOMS: atom_id res chain seq x y z
N MET A 1 62.66 -13.96 23.40
CA MET A 1 62.02 -12.67 23.76
C MET A 1 61.11 -12.23 22.62
N GLY A 2 59.88 -12.77 22.56
CA GLY A 2 58.90 -12.41 21.53
C GLY A 2 58.08 -11.21 22.01
N CYS A 3 58.21 -10.08 21.32
CA CYS A 3 57.35 -8.92 21.57
C CYS A 3 56.03 -9.12 20.83
N ILE A 4 54.97 -9.42 21.58
CA ILE A 4 53.59 -9.42 21.06
C ILE A 4 53.22 -7.96 20.81
N SER A 5 53.14 -7.57 19.55
CA SER A 5 52.59 -6.27 19.15
C SER A 5 51.07 -6.32 19.32
N VAL A 6 50.58 -5.79 20.43
CA VAL A 6 49.14 -5.61 20.68
C VAL A 6 48.65 -4.53 19.71
N ARG A 7 48.04 -4.95 18.59
CA ARG A 7 47.33 -4.02 17.70
C ARG A 7 46.22 -3.36 18.52
N LYS A 8 46.35 -2.05 18.79
CA LYS A 8 45.25 -1.23 19.33
C LYS A 8 44.04 -1.39 18.41
N ILE A 9 43.00 -2.06 18.89
CA ILE A 9 41.67 -2.00 18.30
C ILE A 9 41.24 -0.53 18.46
N LYS A 10 41.32 0.26 17.39
CA LYS A 10 40.72 1.59 17.38
C LYS A 10 39.22 1.38 17.51
N SER A 11 38.69 1.62 18.70
CA SER A 11 37.26 1.87 18.88
C SER A 11 36.93 3.10 18.04
N THR A 12 36.39 2.89 16.85
CA THR A 12 35.89 3.96 16.00
C THR A 12 34.54 4.40 16.56
N MET A 13 34.58 5.34 17.50
CA MET A 13 33.37 6.08 17.84
C MET A 13 32.93 6.91 16.63
N LEU A 14 31.65 6.81 16.29
CA LEU A 14 31.06 7.59 15.20
C LEU A 14 31.20 9.09 15.48
N THR A 15 31.45 9.87 14.43
CA THR A 15 31.44 11.33 14.53
C THR A 15 30.02 11.85 14.79
N ARG A 16 29.88 13.06 15.33
CA ARG A 16 28.56 13.68 15.57
C ARG A 16 27.71 13.78 14.28
N SER A 17 28.33 14.03 13.13
CA SER A 17 27.63 14.05 11.85
C SER A 17 27.14 12.68 11.40
N GLU A 18 27.85 11.63 11.80
CA GLU A 18 27.52 10.24 11.48
C GLU A 18 26.36 9.74 12.33
N THR A 19 26.41 10.00 13.63
CA THR A 19 25.31 9.67 14.53
C THR A 19 24.01 10.34 14.10
N LEU A 20 24.05 11.64 13.76
CA LEU A 20 22.88 12.37 13.25
C LEU A 20 22.34 11.77 11.93
N PHE A 21 23.20 11.33 11.03
CA PHE A 21 22.76 10.71 9.77
C PHE A 21 22.10 9.35 10.03
N ASN A 22 22.70 8.50 10.86
CA ASN A 22 22.13 7.20 11.20
C ASN A 22 20.77 7.32 11.92
N THR A 23 20.66 8.28 12.85
CA THR A 23 19.38 8.60 13.51
C THR A 23 18.33 9.05 12.48
N SER A 24 18.70 9.90 11.52
CA SER A 24 17.80 10.34 10.46
C SER A 24 17.31 9.19 9.58
N LEU A 25 18.19 8.24 9.23
CA LEU A 25 17.81 7.04 8.47
C LEU A 25 16.83 6.16 9.27
N SER A 26 17.11 5.95 10.56
CA SER A 26 16.24 5.17 11.45
C SER A 26 14.86 5.80 11.61
N GLN A 27 14.78 7.12 11.74
CA GLN A 27 13.53 7.86 11.77
C GLN A 27 12.77 7.76 10.45
N THR A 28 13.48 7.92 9.33
CA THR A 28 12.89 7.78 7.98
C THR A 28 12.27 6.40 7.78
N ARG A 29 13.00 5.35 8.16
CA ARG A 29 12.49 3.97 8.13
C ARG A 29 11.18 3.82 8.90
N GLY A 30 11.12 4.36 10.13
CA GLY A 30 9.92 4.35 10.95
C GLY A 30 8.74 5.10 10.32
N ASN A 31 9.02 6.24 9.68
CA ASN A 31 8.02 7.01 8.95
C ASN A 31 7.48 6.24 7.74
N PHE A 32 8.35 5.65 6.92
CA PHE A 32 7.92 4.83 5.77
C PHE A 32 7.09 3.62 6.20
N LEU A 33 7.48 2.92 7.27
CA LEU A 33 6.66 1.83 7.82
C LEU A 33 5.27 2.30 8.24
N SER A 34 5.18 3.46 8.89
CA SER A 34 3.90 4.06 9.28
C SER A 34 3.05 4.43 8.06
N GLN A 35 3.67 4.97 7.01
CA GLN A 35 2.98 5.28 5.76
C GLN A 35 2.50 4.03 5.03
N ILE A 36 3.29 2.95 5.00
CA ILE A 36 2.86 1.66 4.45
C ILE A 36 1.60 1.16 5.16
N ILE A 37 1.54 1.25 6.49
CA ILE A 37 0.36 0.87 7.26
C ILE A 37 -0.86 1.73 6.87
N ASN A 38 -0.69 3.04 6.76
CA ASN A 38 -1.75 3.96 6.33
C ASN A 38 -2.26 3.64 4.93
N LEU A 39 -1.35 3.40 3.97
CA LEU A 39 -1.69 3.05 2.60
C LEU A 39 -2.39 1.70 2.50
N HIS A 40 -1.99 0.70 3.29
CA HIS A 40 -2.72 -0.56 3.38
C HIS A 40 -4.14 -0.37 3.90
N SER A 41 -4.32 0.47 4.93
CA SER A 41 -5.65 0.83 5.44
C SER A 41 -6.51 1.52 4.37
N LEU A 42 -5.94 2.48 3.65
CA LEU A 42 -6.61 3.18 2.56
C LEU A 42 -6.99 2.23 1.41
N ARG A 43 -6.08 1.32 1.02
CA ARG A 43 -6.37 0.28 0.03
C ARG A 43 -7.56 -0.59 0.42
N LEU A 44 -7.65 -1.01 1.69
CA LEU A 44 -8.79 -1.77 2.20
C LEU A 44 -10.09 -0.95 2.14
N LYS A 45 -10.04 0.35 2.41
CA LYS A 45 -11.19 1.24 2.25
C LYS A 45 -11.60 1.36 0.78
N CYS A 46 -10.65 1.53 -0.14
CA CYS A 46 -10.91 1.53 -1.58
C CYS A 46 -11.60 0.24 -2.04
N ASN A 47 -11.12 -0.93 -1.60
CA ASN A 47 -11.78 -2.23 -1.89
C ASN A 47 -13.26 -2.22 -1.49
N LYS A 48 -13.54 -1.89 -0.22
CA LYS A 48 -14.93 -1.80 0.27
C LYS A 48 -15.75 -0.76 -0.49
N GLY A 49 -15.13 0.36 -0.86
CA GLY A 49 -15.77 1.40 -1.65
C GLY A 49 -16.12 0.93 -3.07
N ILE A 50 -15.24 0.16 -3.72
CA ILE A 50 -15.48 -0.44 -5.03
C ILE A 50 -16.67 -1.40 -4.95
N GLU A 51 -16.65 -2.34 -3.99
CA GLU A 51 -17.76 -3.28 -3.77
C GLU A 51 -19.10 -2.56 -3.54
N ASN A 52 -19.10 -1.53 -2.69
CA ASN A 52 -20.30 -0.72 -2.43
C ASN A 52 -20.79 0.03 -3.68
N SER A 53 -19.86 0.54 -4.49
CA SER A 53 -20.18 1.26 -5.73
C SER A 53 -20.76 0.32 -6.78
N ILE A 54 -20.21 -0.90 -6.88
CA ILE A 54 -20.72 -1.99 -7.74
C ILE A 54 -22.16 -2.35 -7.34
N ARG A 55 -22.41 -2.59 -6.04
CA ARG A 55 -23.77 -2.90 -5.53
C ARG A 55 -24.77 -1.78 -5.83
N LYS A 56 -24.33 -0.52 -5.76
CA LYS A 56 -25.14 0.66 -6.09
C LYS A 56 -25.19 0.99 -7.60
N LYS A 57 -24.59 0.15 -8.45
CA LYS A 57 -24.46 0.36 -9.91
C LYS A 57 -23.80 1.71 -10.28
N ASN A 58 -22.95 2.25 -9.42
CA ASN A 58 -22.20 3.47 -9.67
C ASN A 58 -20.83 3.13 -10.26
N ARG A 59 -20.81 2.81 -11.57
CA ARG A 59 -19.58 2.45 -12.30
C ARG A 59 -18.52 3.55 -12.24
N GLN A 60 -18.92 4.81 -12.35
CA GLN A 60 -17.99 5.94 -12.38
C GLN A 60 -17.15 6.02 -11.09
N VAL A 61 -17.79 5.91 -9.92
CA VAL A 61 -17.08 5.94 -8.64
C VAL A 61 -16.26 4.67 -8.43
N ALA A 62 -16.73 3.51 -8.88
CA ALA A 62 -15.98 2.27 -8.82
C ALA A 62 -14.66 2.35 -9.61
N VAL A 63 -14.68 2.88 -10.84
CA VAL A 63 -13.48 3.09 -11.66
C VAL A 63 -12.51 4.06 -11.00
N LEU A 64 -13.02 5.16 -10.43
CA LEU A 64 -12.21 6.14 -9.69
C LEU A 64 -11.49 5.52 -8.50
N LEU A 65 -12.22 4.76 -7.68
CA LEU A 65 -11.63 4.07 -6.53
C LEU A 65 -10.63 3.00 -6.95
N LYS A 66 -10.85 2.33 -8.10
CA LYS A 66 -9.92 1.38 -8.67
C LYS A 66 -8.62 2.05 -9.13
N LEU A 67 -8.70 3.20 -9.79
CA LEU A 67 -7.52 3.98 -10.18
C LEU A 67 -6.74 4.48 -8.96
N LYS A 68 -7.44 4.97 -7.95
CA LYS A 68 -6.83 5.34 -6.65
C LYS A 68 -6.13 4.14 -6.02
N GLN A 69 -6.74 2.96 -6.02
CA GLN A 69 -6.11 1.73 -5.55
C GLN A 69 -4.83 1.38 -6.31
N ILE A 70 -4.83 1.45 -7.65
CA ILE A 70 -3.64 1.17 -8.47
C ILE A 70 -2.48 2.11 -8.08
N TYR A 71 -2.78 3.39 -7.88
CA TYR A 71 -1.79 4.36 -7.44
C TYR A 71 -1.23 4.04 -6.05
N ILE A 72 -2.10 3.67 -5.10
CA ILE A 72 -1.69 3.23 -3.76
C ILE A 72 -0.78 1.99 -3.84
N ASP A 73 -1.10 1.03 -4.70
CA ASP A 73 -0.28 -0.18 -4.87
C ASP A 73 1.11 0.15 -5.45
N SER A 74 1.21 1.11 -6.39
CA SER A 74 2.51 1.64 -6.86
C SER A 74 3.31 2.23 -5.71
N LYS A 75 2.70 3.12 -4.91
CA LYS A 75 3.36 3.76 -3.77
C LYS A 75 3.77 2.79 -2.67
N LEU A 76 2.98 1.75 -2.43
CA LEU A 76 3.37 0.66 -1.54
C LEU A 76 4.61 -0.08 -2.03
N HIS A 77 4.75 -0.27 -3.34
CA HIS A 77 5.93 -0.91 -3.92
C HIS A 77 7.17 -0.02 -3.79
N GLU A 78 7.06 1.24 -4.19
CA GLU A 78 8.14 2.24 -4.12
C GLU A 78 8.64 2.43 -2.68
N LEU A 79 7.72 2.54 -1.70
CA LEU A 79 8.09 2.64 -0.28
C LEU A 79 8.85 1.41 0.24
N ARG A 80 8.54 0.21 -0.23
CA ARG A 80 9.25 -1.02 0.18
C ARG A 80 10.67 -1.06 -0.39
N GLU A 81 10.84 -0.59 -1.63
CA GLU A 81 12.16 -0.42 -2.23
C GLU A 81 12.98 0.62 -1.48
N MET A 82 12.36 1.76 -1.13
CA MET A 82 13.00 2.81 -0.35
C MET A 82 13.40 2.34 1.07
N ILE A 83 12.55 1.56 1.75
CA ILE A 83 12.92 0.94 3.02
C ILE A 83 14.14 0.02 2.83
N SER A 84 14.16 -0.77 1.77
CA SER A 84 15.28 -1.67 1.48
C SER A 84 16.59 -0.89 1.27
N GLN A 85 16.53 0.26 0.59
CA GLN A 85 17.69 1.17 0.44
C GLN A 85 18.11 1.80 1.78
N VAL A 86 17.15 2.19 2.62
CA VAL A 86 17.43 2.74 3.95
C VAL A 86 18.05 1.68 4.86
N ASP A 87 17.53 0.45 4.86
CA ASP A 87 18.05 -0.68 5.62
C ASP A 87 19.48 -1.01 5.17
N PHE A 88 19.71 -1.08 3.85
CA PHE A 88 21.06 -1.23 3.30
C PHE A 88 22.01 -0.15 3.79
N CYS A 89 21.57 1.11 3.85
CA CYS A 89 22.40 2.22 4.32
C CYS A 89 22.63 2.25 5.83
N ILE A 90 21.71 1.69 6.63
CA ILE A 90 21.92 1.51 8.07
C ILE A 90 22.97 0.41 8.30
N GLU A 91 22.89 -0.69 7.56
CA GLU A 91 23.83 -1.82 7.65
C GLU A 91 25.22 -1.45 7.09
N ASN A 92 25.28 -0.70 5.98
CA ASN A 92 26.51 -0.32 5.27
C ASN A 92 26.83 1.17 5.44
N PHE A 93 26.73 1.64 6.68
CA PHE A 93 26.77 3.06 7.01
C PHE A 93 28.00 3.82 6.46
N SER A 94 29.18 3.21 6.53
CA SER A 94 30.44 3.81 6.06
C SER A 94 30.46 4.06 4.54
N GLU A 95 29.77 3.21 3.76
CA GLU A 95 29.64 3.35 2.32
C GLU A 95 28.59 4.41 1.96
N CYS A 96 27.41 4.34 2.59
CA CYS A 96 26.32 5.30 2.33
C CYS A 96 26.63 6.72 2.80
N GLN A 97 27.56 6.91 3.75
CA GLN A 97 27.96 8.25 4.18
C GLN A 97 28.53 9.10 3.03
N ARG A 98 29.21 8.47 2.06
CA ARG A 98 29.72 9.17 0.86
C ARG A 98 28.59 9.65 -0.05
N SER A 99 27.46 8.95 -0.04
CA SER A 99 26.28 9.20 -0.87
C SER A 99 25.14 9.88 -0.08
N LYS A 100 25.40 10.33 1.15
CA LYS A 100 24.40 10.89 2.08
C LYS A 100 23.48 11.93 1.43
N LYS A 101 24.03 12.88 0.68
CA LYS A 101 23.24 13.95 0.05
C LYS A 101 22.24 13.39 -0.96
N THR A 102 22.66 12.42 -1.77
CA THR A 102 21.82 11.78 -2.77
C THR A 102 20.70 10.99 -2.11
N ILE A 103 21.02 10.18 -1.10
CA ILE A 103 20.03 9.38 -0.35
C ILE A 103 18.99 10.28 0.32
N MET A 104 19.44 11.36 0.98
CA MET A 104 18.51 12.31 1.60
C MET A 104 17.64 13.05 0.59
N LYS A 105 18.15 13.32 -0.62
CA LYS A 105 17.36 13.92 -1.70
C LYS A 105 16.24 12.97 -2.14
N LEU A 106 16.56 11.70 -2.39
CA LEU A 106 15.58 10.67 -2.75
C LEU A 106 14.51 10.49 -1.67
N ILE A 107 14.92 10.45 -0.39
CA ILE A 107 13.99 10.37 0.74
C ILE A 107 13.03 11.56 0.77
N ASN A 108 13.54 12.77 0.51
CA ASN A 108 12.71 13.98 0.52
C ASN A 108 11.76 14.03 -0.68
N GLU A 109 12.21 13.61 -1.86
CA GLU A 109 11.37 13.49 -3.05
C GLU A 109 10.22 12.50 -2.79
N GLU A 110 10.51 11.32 -2.23
CA GLU A 110 9.48 10.34 -1.87
C GLU A 110 8.50 10.90 -0.83
N ASN A 111 8.98 11.57 0.22
CA ASN A 111 8.10 12.18 1.22
C ASN A 111 7.15 13.23 0.62
N GLN A 112 7.60 14.02 -0.36
CA GLN A 112 6.73 14.98 -1.05
C GLN A 112 5.67 14.27 -1.88
N GLU A 113 6.03 13.16 -2.55
CA GLU A 113 5.06 12.37 -3.31
C GLU A 113 4.02 11.70 -2.41
N LEU A 114 4.35 11.38 -1.16
CA LEU A 114 3.41 10.84 -0.17
C LEU A 114 2.36 11.86 0.32
N GLU A 115 2.57 13.16 0.09
CA GLU A 115 1.60 14.21 0.41
C GLU A 115 0.52 14.37 -0.68
N HIS A 116 0.59 13.60 -1.76
CA HIS A 116 -0.32 13.71 -2.90
C HIS A 116 -1.79 13.46 -2.52
N ASP A 117 -2.70 14.24 -3.11
CA ASP A 117 -4.14 14.23 -2.78
C ASP A 117 -4.80 12.84 -2.95
N LEU A 118 -4.32 12.04 -3.89
CA LEU A 118 -4.81 10.66 -4.08
C LEU A 118 -4.50 9.71 -2.92
N LEU A 119 -3.61 10.07 -2.00
CA LEU A 119 -3.30 9.28 -0.81
C LEU A 119 -4.10 9.72 0.42
N LYS A 120 -4.96 10.74 0.29
CA LYS A 120 -5.88 11.15 1.35
C LYS A 120 -6.99 10.11 1.54
N ASP A 121 -7.42 9.97 2.79
CA ASP A 121 -8.54 9.10 3.17
C ASP A 121 -9.89 9.77 2.88
N ASP A 122 -10.27 9.77 1.61
CA ASP A 122 -11.45 10.44 1.06
C ASP A 122 -12.48 9.49 0.46
N VAL A 123 -12.34 8.17 0.69
CA VAL A 123 -13.19 7.15 0.09
C VAL A 123 -14.67 7.40 0.40
N ASN A 124 -14.98 7.82 1.63
CA ASN A 124 -16.35 8.15 2.01
C ASN A 124 -16.90 9.36 1.25
N LEU A 125 -16.06 10.39 1.00
CA LEU A 125 -16.44 11.56 0.21
C LEU A 125 -16.74 11.16 -1.25
N LEU A 126 -15.91 10.31 -1.85
CA LEU A 126 -16.15 9.76 -3.18
C LEU A 126 -17.48 8.98 -3.24
N LEU A 127 -17.80 8.20 -2.20
CA LEU A 127 -19.05 7.46 -2.12
C LEU A 127 -20.30 8.35 -1.96
N THR A 128 -20.17 9.56 -1.39
CA THR A 128 -21.26 10.55 -1.34
C THR A 128 -21.55 11.21 -2.70
N ASN A 129 -20.73 10.93 -3.71
CA ASN A 129 -20.92 11.36 -5.10
C ASN A 129 -20.94 12.89 -5.29
N SER A 130 -20.13 13.62 -4.52
CA SER A 130 -19.92 15.05 -4.73
C SER A 130 -19.27 15.30 -6.09
N LYS A 131 -19.99 15.96 -7.01
CA LYS A 131 -19.56 16.14 -8.41
C LYS A 131 -18.25 16.91 -8.53
N ASP A 132 -18.13 18.02 -7.82
CA ASP A 132 -16.93 18.88 -7.87
C ASP A 132 -15.70 18.15 -7.33
N TYR A 133 -15.89 17.36 -6.27
CA TYR A 133 -14.81 16.55 -5.69
C TYR A 133 -14.34 15.45 -6.65
N ILE A 134 -15.29 14.77 -7.28
CA ILE A 134 -15.01 13.74 -8.29
C ILE A 134 -14.24 14.30 -9.48
N GLU A 135 -14.58 15.49 -9.96
CA GLU A 135 -13.85 16.13 -11.06
C GLU A 135 -12.41 16.48 -10.69
N ASN A 136 -12.18 16.96 -9.46
CA ASN A 136 -10.83 17.26 -8.99
C ASN A 136 -9.96 16.00 -8.94
N ILE A 137 -10.47 14.92 -8.35
CA ILE A 137 -9.76 13.63 -8.30
C ILE A 137 -9.50 13.08 -9.71
N LYS A 138 -10.44 13.23 -10.65
CA LYS A 138 -10.21 12.85 -12.06
C LYS A 138 -9.08 13.65 -12.71
N LYS A 139 -8.98 14.96 -12.42
CA LYS A 139 -7.89 15.79 -12.94
C LYS A 139 -6.54 15.29 -12.42
N ASP A 140 -6.45 14.91 -11.15
CA ASP A 140 -5.20 14.43 -10.58
C ASP A 140 -4.81 13.05 -11.11
N ILE A 141 -5.77 12.15 -11.31
CA ILE A 141 -5.54 10.85 -11.97
C ILE A 141 -5.00 11.04 -13.40
N ARG A 142 -5.52 12.01 -14.15
CA ARG A 142 -5.05 12.29 -15.52
C ARG A 142 -3.60 12.77 -15.55
N LYS A 143 -3.17 13.57 -14.57
CA LYS A 143 -1.78 14.02 -14.45
C LYS A 143 -0.81 12.86 -14.20
N LEU A 144 -1.29 11.80 -13.55
CA LEU A 144 -0.48 10.62 -13.22
C LEU A 144 -0.43 9.58 -14.33
N HIS A 145 -1.08 9.81 -15.47
CA HIS A 145 -1.10 8.91 -16.63
C HIS A 145 -1.48 7.44 -16.29
N LEU A 146 -2.34 7.26 -15.28
CA LEU A 146 -2.82 5.93 -14.89
C LEU A 146 -3.68 5.29 -16.01
N ASN A 147 -3.58 3.98 -16.16
CA ASN A 147 -4.30 3.25 -17.21
C ASN A 147 -5.80 3.10 -16.87
N GLU A 148 -6.58 4.10 -17.26
CA GLU A 148 -8.05 4.15 -17.08
C GLU A 148 -8.74 2.94 -17.71
N LYS A 149 -8.32 2.52 -18.91
CA LYS A 149 -8.91 1.38 -19.62
C LYS A 149 -8.75 0.08 -18.85
N SER A 150 -7.59 -0.19 -18.26
CA SER A 150 -7.41 -1.41 -17.46
C SER A 150 -8.31 -1.40 -16.22
N ALA A 151 -8.48 -0.25 -15.57
CA ALA A 151 -9.36 -0.13 -14.41
C ALA A 151 -10.84 -0.34 -14.79
N GLU A 152 -11.26 0.20 -15.94
CA GLU A 152 -12.61 -0.02 -16.48
C GLU A 152 -12.89 -1.50 -16.75
N ILE A 153 -11.97 -2.21 -17.39
CA ILE A 153 -12.10 -3.64 -17.70
C ILE A 153 -12.27 -4.44 -16.41
N GLU A 154 -11.45 -4.15 -15.39
CA GLU A 154 -11.50 -4.88 -14.12
C GLU A 154 -12.80 -4.61 -13.36
N VAL A 155 -13.28 -3.36 -13.35
CA VAL A 155 -14.58 -3.01 -12.75
C VAL A 155 -15.73 -3.66 -13.50
N GLU A 156 -15.69 -3.70 -14.83
CA GLU A 156 -16.70 -4.36 -15.66
C GLU A 156 -16.74 -5.86 -15.38
N HIS A 157 -15.59 -6.52 -15.24
CA HIS A 157 -15.52 -7.92 -14.85
C HIS A 157 -16.13 -8.15 -13.46
N LEU A 158 -15.80 -7.31 -12.47
CA LEU A 158 -16.38 -7.41 -11.12
C LEU A 158 -17.90 -7.19 -11.13
N LEU A 159 -18.40 -6.26 -11.97
CA LEU A 159 -19.83 -6.07 -12.19
C LEU A 159 -20.47 -7.34 -12.75
N GLN A 160 -19.93 -7.91 -13.82
CA GLN A 160 -20.44 -9.13 -14.47
C GLN A 160 -20.51 -10.32 -13.49
N VAL A 161 -19.45 -10.55 -12.70
CA VAL A 161 -19.45 -11.59 -11.65
C VAL A 161 -20.56 -11.35 -10.63
N SER A 162 -20.73 -10.10 -10.17
CA SER A 162 -21.78 -9.77 -9.19
C SER A 162 -23.21 -9.96 -9.72
N PHE A 163 -23.42 -9.82 -11.03
CA PHE A 163 -24.71 -10.12 -11.66
C PHE A 163 -25.00 -11.62 -11.69
N VAL A 164 -24.00 -12.45 -12.01
CA VAL A 164 -24.13 -13.93 -12.01
C VAL A 164 -24.42 -14.46 -10.60
N GLU A 165 -23.79 -13.88 -9.57
CA GLU A 165 -24.02 -14.30 -8.18
C GLU A 165 -25.41 -13.89 -7.65
N ASN A 166 -25.95 -12.73 -8.06
CA ASN A 166 -27.28 -12.28 -7.64
C ASN A 166 -28.42 -13.08 -8.31
N ASP A 167 -28.24 -13.53 -9.55
CA ASP A 167 -29.19 -14.46 -10.20
C ASP A 167 -29.14 -15.87 -9.58
N SER A 168 -28.09 -16.16 -8.79
CA SER A 168 -27.88 -17.41 -8.07
C SER A 168 -28.34 -17.40 -6.62
N GLU A 169 -29.24 -16.49 -6.20
CA GLU A 169 -30.08 -16.65 -4.99
C GLU A 169 -31.08 -17.83 -5.14
N GLY A 170 -30.60 -18.96 -5.65
CA GLY A 170 -31.17 -20.27 -5.42
C GLY A 170 -31.10 -20.58 -3.94
N LYS A 171 -32.27 -20.56 -3.30
CA LYS A 171 -32.56 -21.08 -1.95
C LYS A 171 -31.45 -22.01 -1.46
N PHE A 172 -30.70 -21.61 -0.44
CA PHE A 172 -29.75 -22.46 0.28
C PHE A 172 -30.51 -23.69 0.81
N LYS A 173 -30.57 -24.78 0.03
CA LYS A 173 -31.07 -26.07 0.51
C LYS A 173 -29.99 -26.65 1.40
N ARG A 174 -30.12 -26.42 2.71
CA ARG A 174 -29.37 -27.10 3.75
C ARG A 174 -29.48 -28.62 3.51
N ARG A 175 -28.35 -29.30 3.28
CA ARG A 175 -28.33 -30.76 3.10
C ARG A 175 -28.89 -31.41 4.37
N LYS A 176 -30.06 -32.06 4.28
CA LYS A 176 -30.55 -32.96 5.33
C LYS A 176 -29.81 -34.28 5.18
N TYR A 177 -28.95 -34.60 6.14
CA TYR A 177 -28.44 -35.96 6.29
C TYR A 177 -29.59 -36.82 6.82
N SER A 178 -30.02 -37.84 6.06
CA SER A 178 -30.89 -38.87 6.59
C SER A 178 -30.10 -39.67 7.63
N ARG A 179 -30.54 -39.62 8.89
CA ARG A 179 -30.06 -40.55 9.91
C ARG A 179 -30.50 -41.94 9.47
N VAL A 180 -29.56 -42.75 8.97
CA VAL A 180 -29.80 -44.19 8.81
C VAL A 180 -29.81 -44.76 10.22
N GLU A 181 -31.01 -44.94 10.77
CA GLU A 181 -31.18 -45.73 11.99
C GLU A 181 -30.79 -47.17 11.66
N ARG A 182 -29.61 -47.59 12.13
CA ARG A 182 -29.25 -48.99 12.14
C ARG A 182 -30.16 -49.67 13.16
N ASN A 183 -31.18 -50.38 12.68
CA ASN A 183 -31.92 -51.34 13.49
C ASN A 183 -30.94 -52.43 13.94
N ILE A 184 -30.51 -52.34 15.19
CA ILE A 184 -29.88 -53.46 15.90
C ILE A 184 -31.05 -54.35 16.33
N ILE A 185 -31.23 -55.47 15.62
CA ILE A 185 -32.14 -56.54 16.03
C ILE A 185 -31.38 -57.37 17.07
N CYS A 186 -32.03 -57.61 18.22
CA CYS A 186 -31.56 -58.51 19.28
C CYS A 186 -31.40 -59.96 18.80
#